data_AF-C2KIL9-F1
#
_entry.id   AF-C2KIL9-F1
#
_cell.length_a   1.000
_cell.length_b   1.000
_cell.length_c   1.000
_cell.angle_alpha   90.00
_cell.angle_beta   90.00
_cell.angle_gamma   90.00
#
_symmetry.space_group_name_H-M   'P 1'
#
loop_
_entity.id
_entity.type
_entity.pdbx_description
1 polymer ?
#
loop_
_entity_poly.entity_id
_entity_poly.type
_entity_poly.pdbx_seq_one_letter_code
_entity_poly.pdbx_strand_id
1 'polypeptide(L)'
;MNNDNLINGNNQLRAKLNSANKQYYEDLPTYIRGKSTFNRERDVEQLLLDMLHDLIDAQSNGQSAENYFGKNPQALADEILQTLPKSFFKLSN
;
A
#
# COMPACT_ATOMS: atom_id res chain seq x y z
N MET A 1 -0.61 4.42 -17.55
CA MET A 1 -1.36 5.20 -16.53
C MET A 1 -0.50 6.36 -16.04
N ASN A 2 -1.08 7.53 -15.75
CA ASN A 2 -0.43 8.63 -15.02
C ASN A 2 -0.68 8.46 -13.49
N ASN A 3 -0.12 9.33 -12.65
CA ASN A 3 -0.29 9.25 -11.18
C ASN A 3 -1.76 9.39 -10.77
N ASP A 4 -2.50 10.31 -11.39
CA ASP A 4 -3.93 10.50 -11.08
C ASP A 4 -4.75 9.23 -11.30
N ASN A 5 -4.45 8.45 -12.34
CA ASN A 5 -5.12 7.18 -12.58
C ASN A 5 -4.81 6.14 -11.50
N LEU A 6 -3.60 6.13 -10.94
CA LEU A 6 -3.21 5.23 -9.86
C LEU A 6 -3.86 5.62 -8.53
N ILE A 7 -3.91 6.92 -8.23
CA ILE A 7 -4.57 7.45 -7.03
C ILE A 7 -6.07 7.16 -7.11
N ASN A 8 -6.70 7.40 -8.26
CA ASN A 8 -8.11 7.09 -8.47
C ASN A 8 -8.39 5.59 -8.36
N GLY A 9 -7.55 4.74 -8.95
CA GLY A 9 -7.64 3.29 -8.80
C GLY A 9 -7.54 2.85 -7.33
N ASN A 10 -6.58 3.41 -6.58
CA ASN A 10 -6.43 3.17 -5.14
C ASN A 10 -7.70 3.54 -4.37
N ASN A 11 -8.29 4.71 -4.66
CA ASN A 11 -9.51 5.18 -4.02
C ASN A 11 -10.70 4.26 -4.31
N GLN A 12 -10.86 3.84 -5.58
CA GLN A 12 -11.93 2.96 -6.02
C GLN A 12 -11.83 1.56 -5.41
N LEU A 13 -10.63 0.97 -5.38
CA LEU A 13 -10.42 -0.36 -4.81
C LEU A 13 -10.54 -0.36 -3.29
N ARG A 14 -10.01 0.66 -2.61
CA ARG A 14 -10.14 0.80 -1.15
C ARG A 14 -11.60 0.85 -0.69
N ALA A 15 -12.50 1.40 -1.50
CA ALA A 15 -13.93 1.41 -1.21
C ALA A 15 -14.61 0.02 -1.28
N LYS A 16 -13.95 -0.98 -1.89
CA LYS A 16 -14.44 -2.37 -1.99
C LYS A 16 -14.06 -3.24 -0.79
N LEU A 17 -13.18 -2.75 0.08
CA LEU A 17 -12.80 -3.45 1.29
C LEU A 17 -13.93 -3.41 2.32
N ASN A 18 -14.08 -4.49 3.09
CA ASN A 18 -14.86 -4.47 4.30
C ASN A 18 -14.19 -3.57 5.36
N SER A 19 -14.93 -3.20 6.41
CA SER A 19 -14.47 -2.23 7.41
C SER A 19 -13.14 -2.62 8.08
N ALA A 20 -12.94 -3.91 8.40
CA ALA A 20 -11.73 -4.38 9.08
C ALA A 20 -10.51 -4.32 8.16
N ASN A 21 -10.64 -4.83 6.92
CA ASN A 21 -9.57 -4.80 5.93
C ASN A 21 -9.25 -3.38 5.49
N LYS A 22 -10.26 -2.52 5.39
CA LYS A 22 -10.08 -1.09 5.08
C LYS A 22 -9.28 -0.38 6.16
N GLN A 23 -9.61 -0.61 7.43
CA GLN A 23 -8.90 0.00 8.55
C GLN A 23 -7.42 -0.40 8.56
N TYR A 24 -7.13 -1.69 8.40
CA TYR A 24 -5.74 -2.17 8.27
C TYR A 24 -5.02 -1.49 7.10
N TYR A 25 -5.67 -1.45 5.94
CA TYR A 25 -5.05 -0.91 4.73
C TYR A 25 -4.77 0.59 4.84
N GLU A 26 -5.63 1.39 5.47
CA GLU A 26 -5.47 2.85 5.56
C GLU A 26 -4.22 3.29 6.35
N ASP A 27 -3.67 2.42 7.19
CA ASP A 27 -2.40 2.66 7.87
C ASP A 27 -1.20 2.57 6.91
N LEU A 28 -1.23 1.70 5.91
CA LEU A 28 -0.10 1.43 5.02
C LEU A 28 0.31 2.65 4.15
N PRO A 29 -0.60 3.34 3.43
CA PRO A 29 -0.24 4.53 2.67
C PRO A 29 0.38 5.62 3.55
N THR A 30 -0.05 5.75 4.80
CA THR A 30 0.48 6.76 5.72
C THR A 30 1.97 6.55 5.97
N TYR A 31 2.39 5.30 6.22
CA TYR A 31 3.80 4.96 6.42
C TYR A 31 4.63 5.01 5.13
N ILE A 32 4.08 4.48 4.03
CA ILE A 32 4.82 4.30 2.77
C ILE A 32 4.99 5.65 2.06
N ARG A 33 3.92 6.46 1.95
CA ARG A 33 4.00 7.78 1.30
C ARG A 33 4.88 8.75 2.09
N GLY A 34 4.79 8.74 3.41
CA GLY A 34 5.56 9.63 4.28
C GLY A 34 7.08 9.43 4.19
N LYS A 35 7.54 8.26 3.72
CA LYS A 35 8.95 7.94 3.52
C LYS A 35 9.38 7.97 2.04
N SER A 36 8.48 8.28 1.12
CA SER A 36 8.74 8.29 -0.32
C SER A 36 9.15 9.66 -0.85
N THR A 37 9.97 9.68 -1.91
CA THR A 37 10.40 10.92 -2.59
C THR A 37 9.50 11.25 -3.80
N PHE A 38 9.34 12.53 -4.13
CA PHE A 38 8.46 13.00 -5.22
C PHE A 38 8.71 12.33 -6.58
N ASN A 39 9.97 12.00 -6.90
CA ASN A 39 10.31 11.32 -8.16
C ASN A 39 9.87 9.85 -8.22
N ARG A 40 9.33 9.28 -7.14
CA ARG A 40 8.92 7.86 -7.03
C ARG A 40 7.46 7.68 -6.63
N GLU A 41 6.67 8.75 -6.55
CA GLU A 41 5.24 8.69 -6.21
C GLU A 41 4.50 7.63 -7.03
N ARG A 42 4.78 7.55 -8.33
CA ARG A 42 4.20 6.55 -9.23
C ARG A 42 4.43 5.11 -8.75
N ASP A 43 5.65 4.78 -8.37
CA ASP A 43 6.03 3.42 -7.97
C ASP A 43 5.33 3.05 -6.65
N VAL A 44 5.22 4.02 -5.74
CA VAL A 44 4.48 3.87 -4.48
C VAL A 44 3.00 3.66 -4.73
N GLU A 45 2.37 4.48 -5.57
CA GLU A 45 0.94 4.34 -5.88
C GLU A 45 0.64 3.03 -6.61
N GLN A 46 1.55 2.52 -7.45
CA GLN A 46 1.41 1.21 -8.08
C GLN A 46 1.51 0.07 -7.07
N LEU A 47 2.51 0.10 -6.17
CA LEU A 47 2.64 -0.91 -5.12
C LEU A 47 1.38 -0.96 -4.23
N LEU A 48 0.89 0.20 -3.82
CA LEU A 48 -0.34 0.32 -3.03
C LEU A 48 -1.55 -0.25 -3.78
N LEU A 49 -1.64 0.01 -5.10
CA LEU A 49 -2.70 -0.55 -5.94
C LEU A 49 -2.63 -2.09 -6.00
N ASP A 50 -1.44 -2.65 -6.14
CA ASP A 50 -1.22 -4.10 -6.21
C ASP A 50 -1.59 -4.76 -4.87
N MET A 51 -1.21 -4.14 -3.74
CA MET A 51 -1.62 -4.61 -2.40
C MET A 51 -3.14 -4.57 -2.21
N LEU A 52 -3.85 -3.59 -2.77
CA LEU A 52 -5.31 -3.55 -2.74
C LEU A 52 -5.93 -4.70 -3.53
N HIS A 53 -5.37 -5.03 -4.69
CA HIS A 53 -5.83 -6.16 -5.48
C HIS A 53 -5.69 -7.47 -4.69
N ASP A 54 -4.51 -7.72 -4.13
CA ASP A 54 -4.25 -8.91 -3.31
C ASP A 54 -5.20 -8.99 -2.11
N LEU A 55 -5.46 -7.86 -1.43
CA LEU A 55 -6.34 -7.84 -0.27
C LEU A 55 -7.81 -8.08 -0.63
N ILE A 56 -8.27 -7.55 -1.76
CA ILE A 56 -9.64 -7.78 -2.26
C ILE A 56 -9.82 -9.26 -2.62
N ASP A 57 -8.82 -9.88 -3.22
CA ASP A 57 -8.83 -11.30 -3.56
C ASP A 57 -8.82 -12.16 -2.29
N ALA A 58 -7.96 -11.84 -1.31
CA ALA A 58 -7.93 -12.49 -0.01
C ALA A 58 -9.27 -12.36 0.72
N GLN A 59 -9.85 -11.15 0.75
CA GLN A 59 -11.17 -10.88 1.31
C GLN A 59 -12.26 -11.71 0.65
N SER A 60 -12.24 -11.83 -0.68
CA SER A 60 -13.23 -12.61 -1.43
C SER A 60 -13.12 -14.11 -1.12
N ASN A 61 -11.95 -14.56 -0.67
CA ASN A 61 -11.70 -15.90 -0.15
C ASN A 61 -11.94 -16.03 1.38
N GLY A 62 -12.52 -15.01 2.02
CA GLY A 62 -12.84 -15.00 3.44
C GLY A 62 -11.65 -14.73 4.38
N GLN A 63 -10.52 -14.27 3.86
CA GLN A 63 -9.33 -13.93 4.65
C GLN A 63 -9.33 -12.45 5.06
N SER A 64 -8.89 -12.18 6.29
CA SER A 64 -8.63 -10.82 6.77
C SER A 64 -7.26 -10.32 6.31
N ALA A 65 -7.08 -9.00 6.31
CA ALA A 65 -5.78 -8.37 6.08
C ALA A 65 -4.72 -8.87 7.06
N GLU A 66 -5.08 -9.03 8.35
CA GLU A 66 -4.16 -9.56 9.36
C GLU A 66 -3.72 -11.01 9.09
N ASN A 67 -4.60 -11.83 8.52
CA ASN A 67 -4.27 -13.22 8.18
C ASN A 67 -3.42 -13.29 6.90
N TYR A 68 -3.65 -12.39 5.94
CA TYR A 68 -2.96 -12.39 4.65
C TYR A 68 -1.62 -11.66 4.70
N PHE A 69 -1.59 -10.46 5.27
CA PHE A 69 -0.42 -9.58 5.34
C PHE A 69 0.28 -9.57 6.70
N GLY A 70 -0.31 -10.21 7.72
CA GLY A 70 0.21 -10.18 9.08
C GLY A 70 -0.41 -9.08 9.95
N LYS A 71 -0.30 -9.23 11.26
CA LYS A 71 -1.08 -8.45 12.24
C LYS A 71 -0.66 -6.99 12.39
N ASN A 72 0.55 -6.63 11.97
CA ASN A 72 1.09 -5.29 12.20
C ASN A 72 1.33 -4.57 10.86
N PRO A 73 0.45 -3.64 10.45
CA PRO A 73 0.61 -2.91 9.19
C PRO A 73 1.89 -2.05 9.18
N GLN A 74 2.34 -1.55 10.33
CA GLN A 74 3.60 -0.81 10.40
C GLN A 74 4.80 -1.73 10.13
N ALA A 75 4.81 -2.95 10.67
CA ALA A 75 5.88 -3.91 10.42
C ALA A 75 5.94 -4.30 8.94
N LEU A 76 4.79 -4.55 8.31
CA LEU A 76 4.71 -4.80 6.88
C LEU A 76 5.22 -3.60 6.07
N ALA A 77 4.81 -2.38 6.43
CA ALA A 77 5.30 -1.18 5.77
C ALA A 77 6.82 -1.07 5.90
N ASP A 78 7.39 -1.31 7.09
CA ASP A 78 8.84 -1.28 7.29
C ASP A 78 9.57 -2.36 6.49
N GLU A 79 9.02 -3.57 6.36
CA GLU A 79 9.56 -4.64 5.49
C GLU A 79 9.54 -4.23 4.02
N ILE A 80 8.41 -3.74 3.53
CA ILE A 80 8.27 -3.19 2.18
C ILE A 80 9.36 -2.16 1.93
N LEU A 81 9.53 -1.20 2.84
CA LEU A 81 10.52 -0.15 2.71
C LEU A 81 11.95 -0.71 2.73
N GLN A 82 12.23 -1.80 3.45
CA GLN A 82 13.55 -2.44 3.40
C GLN A 82 13.83 -3.16 2.08
N THR A 83 12.79 -3.69 1.43
CA THR A 83 12.92 -4.39 0.13
C THR A 83 13.00 -3.42 -1.05
N LEU A 84 12.50 -2.20 -0.90
CA LEU A 84 12.63 -1.17 -1.92
C LEU A 84 14.12 -0.78 -2.06
N PRO A 85 14.65 -0.67 -3.29
CA PRO A 85 16.03 -0.24 -3.52
C PRO A 85 16.39 1.01 -2.69
N LYS A 86 17.57 1.07 -2.07
CA LYS A 86 17.95 2.22 -1.21
C LYS A 86 17.88 3.60 -1.90
N SER A 87 17.85 3.62 -3.24
CA SER A 87 17.55 4.81 -4.03
C SER A 87 16.16 5.41 -3.79
N PHE A 88 15.22 4.66 -3.20
CA PHE A 88 13.87 5.11 -2.85
C PHE A 88 13.84 6.06 -1.64
N PHE A 89 14.83 5.98 -0.75
CA PHE A 89 14.89 6.76 0.50
C PHE A 89 15.99 7.80 0.53
N LYS A 90 16.79 7.93 -0.55
CA LYS A 90 17.82 8.96 -0.61
C LYS A 90 17.17 10.33 -0.81
N LEU A 91 17.01 11.06 0.30
CA LEU A 91 16.93 12.51 0.28
C LEU A 91 18.22 13.05 -0.36
N SER A 92 18.08 13.75 -1.48
CA SER A 92 19.15 14.59 -2.01
C SER A 92 19.40 15.71 -1.00
N ASN A 93 20.57 15.68 -0.36
CA ASN A 93 21.16 16.80 0.38
C ASN A 93 21.40 17.99 -0.55
#